data_AF-A0A0S8AF22-F1
#
_entry.id   AF-A0A0S8AF22-F1
#
_cell.length_a   1.000
_cell.length_b   1.000
_cell.length_c   1.000
_cell.angle_alpha   90.00
_cell.angle_beta   90.00
_cell.angle_gamma   90.00
#
_symmetry.space_group_name_H-M   'P 1'
#
loop_
_entity.id
_entity.type
_entity.pdbx_description
1 polymer ?
#
loop_
_entity_poly.entity_id
_entity_poly.type
_entity_poly.pdbx_seq_one_letter_code
_entity_poly.pdbx_strand_id
1 'polypeptide(L)'
;MPKKAKLKSLPDYYKYSPGLSKMGGTNIDDQRAVASYFIKIAFHNYQKTDNLLFIWEAYNYARKVDLPIPKWVKEYIDQIAERVLTVKEYTPEAVEFMMGFRKTPDGPGTGGGASLIKQHERYLLKESAVIDVIWGKKISPNKNIDDICDLTARLLHEKEGIEIKGETIKKWYNKRKS
;
A
#
# COMPACT_ATOMS: atom_id res chain seq x y z
N MET A 1 -13.04 -30.40 -12.94
CA MET A 1 -13.53 -29.05 -13.33
C MET A 1 -14.37 -28.48 -12.19
N PRO A 2 -13.88 -27.50 -11.40
CA PRO A 2 -14.73 -26.86 -10.41
C PRO A 2 -15.67 -25.87 -11.10
N LYS A 3 -16.96 -26.00 -10.79
CA LYS A 3 -18.06 -25.21 -11.32
C LYS A 3 -17.87 -23.73 -10.93
N LYS A 4 -17.91 -22.83 -11.92
CA LYS A 4 -18.06 -21.38 -11.67
C LYS A 4 -19.37 -21.16 -10.92
N ALA A 5 -19.30 -20.85 -9.63
CA ALA A 5 -20.45 -20.39 -8.87
C ALA A 5 -20.92 -19.05 -9.47
N LYS A 6 -22.18 -19.00 -9.92
CA LYS A 6 -22.82 -17.77 -10.38
C LYS A 6 -22.94 -16.82 -9.18
N LEU A 7 -22.20 -15.71 -9.22
CA LEU A 7 -22.27 -14.63 -8.25
C LEU A 7 -23.71 -14.12 -8.13
N LYS A 8 -24.28 -14.22 -6.92
CA LYS A 8 -25.21 -13.16 -6.46
C LYS A 8 -24.34 -11.91 -6.27
N SER A 9 -24.77 -10.80 -6.86
CA SER A 9 -24.09 -9.51 -6.87
C SER A 9 -23.35 -9.20 -5.57
N LEU A 10 -22.03 -8.97 -5.67
CA LEU A 10 -21.23 -8.43 -4.57
C LEU A 10 -21.92 -7.18 -4.00
N PRO A 11 -21.92 -6.98 -2.67
CA PRO A 11 -22.48 -5.77 -2.07
C PRO A 11 -21.86 -4.51 -2.69
N ASP A 12 -22.69 -3.50 -2.99
CA ASP A 12 -22.26 -2.27 -3.69
C ASP A 12 -21.08 -1.55 -3.03
N TYR A 13 -20.83 -1.77 -1.74
CA TYR A 13 -19.70 -1.16 -1.05
C TYR A 13 -18.32 -1.65 -1.54
N TYR A 14 -18.24 -2.81 -2.21
CA TYR A 14 -17.00 -3.29 -2.85
C TYR A 14 -16.64 -2.55 -4.16
N LYS A 15 -17.53 -1.68 -4.65
CA LYS A 15 -17.14 -0.70 -5.66
C LYS A 15 -16.21 0.38 -5.09
N TYR A 16 -16.16 0.53 -3.76
CA TYR A 16 -15.44 1.61 -3.07
C TYR A 16 -14.21 1.15 -2.26
N SER A 17 -13.82 -0.13 -2.34
CA SER A 17 -12.55 -0.59 -1.78
C SER A 17 -11.41 0.15 -2.49
N PRO A 18 -10.60 0.96 -1.79
CA PRO A 18 -9.60 1.83 -2.41
C PRO A 18 -8.32 1.03 -2.68
N GLY A 19 -8.43 0.08 -3.60
CA GLY A 19 -7.43 0.05 -4.67
C GLY A 19 -7.64 1.33 -5.46
N LEU A 20 -6.65 2.22 -5.49
CA LEU A 20 -6.64 3.54 -6.16
C LEU A 20 -7.32 3.60 -7.55
N SER A 21 -7.51 2.47 -8.22
CA SER A 21 -8.18 2.33 -9.51
C SER A 21 -9.70 2.55 -9.50
N LYS A 22 -10.36 2.73 -8.34
CA LYS A 22 -11.82 2.97 -8.26
C LYS A 22 -12.25 4.29 -7.62
N MET A 23 -11.36 5.28 -7.46
CA MET A 23 -11.77 6.65 -7.09
C MET A 23 -12.34 7.44 -8.29
N GLY A 24 -13.05 6.77 -9.19
CA GLY A 24 -13.84 7.43 -10.23
C GLY A 24 -15.16 7.92 -9.63
N GLY A 25 -15.15 9.08 -8.96
CA GLY A 25 -16.39 9.71 -8.48
C GLY A 25 -16.27 10.63 -7.26
N THR A 26 -15.10 10.75 -6.62
CA THR A 26 -14.88 11.64 -5.46
C THR A 26 -14.30 12.99 -5.89
N ASN A 27 -14.69 14.08 -5.20
CA ASN A 27 -14.15 15.42 -5.43
C ASN A 27 -12.61 15.41 -5.23
N ILE A 28 -11.88 16.27 -5.96
CA ILE A 28 -10.42 16.34 -5.92
C ILE A 28 -9.88 16.56 -4.49
N ASP A 29 -10.62 17.29 -3.66
CA ASP A 29 -10.23 17.52 -2.26
C ASP A 29 -10.28 16.24 -1.41
N ASP A 30 -11.27 15.37 -1.65
CA ASP A 30 -11.35 14.06 -1.00
C ASP A 30 -10.19 13.16 -1.47
N GLN A 31 -9.86 13.20 -2.77
CA GLN A 31 -8.73 12.45 -3.32
C GLN A 31 -7.41 12.93 -2.72
N ARG A 32 -7.23 14.24 -2.55
CA ARG A 32 -6.06 14.85 -1.90
C ARG A 32 -5.98 14.50 -0.41
N ALA A 33 -7.08 14.47 0.31
CA ALA A 33 -7.12 14.05 1.71
C ALA A 33 -6.72 12.57 1.85
N VAL A 34 -7.25 11.70 0.98
CA VAL A 34 -6.90 10.28 0.93
C VAL A 34 -5.42 10.08 0.57
N ALA A 35 -4.91 10.79 -0.44
CA ALA A 35 -3.49 10.71 -0.81
C ALA A 35 -2.58 11.20 0.32
N SER A 36 -2.92 12.31 0.97
CA SER A 36 -2.18 12.83 2.12
C SER A 36 -2.15 11.82 3.27
N TYR A 37 -3.26 11.12 3.48
CA TYR A 37 -3.35 10.04 4.45
C TYR A 37 -2.37 8.90 4.12
N PHE A 38 -2.40 8.38 2.90
CA PHE A 38 -1.50 7.31 2.48
C PHE A 38 -0.02 7.71 2.49
N ILE A 39 0.31 8.96 2.15
CA ILE A 39 1.67 9.50 2.25
C ILE A 39 2.19 9.43 3.69
N LYS A 40 1.36 9.76 4.69
CA LYS A 40 1.74 9.66 6.12
C LYS A 40 1.96 8.21 6.53
N ILE A 41 1.12 7.28 6.06
CA ILE A 41 1.31 5.86 6.37
C ILE A 41 2.58 5.33 5.70
N ALA A 42 2.84 5.69 4.44
CA ALA A 42 4.06 5.32 3.73
C ALA A 42 5.31 5.82 4.48
N PHE A 43 5.31 7.07 4.96
CA PHE A 43 6.40 7.59 5.79
C PHE A 43 6.63 6.75 7.06
N HIS A 44 5.57 6.41 7.80
CA HIS A 44 5.68 5.59 9.00
C HIS A 44 6.23 4.19 8.74
N ASN A 45 5.84 3.57 7.62
CA ASN A 45 6.37 2.24 7.26
C ASN A 45 7.81 2.34 6.77
N TYR A 46 8.15 3.38 6.00
CA TYR A 46 9.53 3.66 5.63
C TYR A 46 10.42 3.78 6.87
N GLN A 47 10.02 4.58 7.87
CA GLN A 47 10.79 4.74 9.12
C GLN A 47 10.96 3.42 9.89
N LYS A 48 10.00 2.50 9.80
CA LYS A 48 10.04 1.22 10.53
C LYS A 48 10.84 0.14 9.84
N THR A 49 10.84 0.15 8.51
CA THR A 49 11.33 -0.98 7.72
C THR A 49 12.50 -0.63 6.82
N ASP A 50 12.83 0.65 6.67
CA ASP A 50 13.81 1.16 5.71
C ASP A 50 13.52 0.68 4.26
N ASN A 51 12.24 0.47 3.95
CA ASN A 51 11.82 -0.06 2.66
C ASN A 51 11.52 1.08 1.70
N LEU A 52 12.40 1.26 0.71
CA LEU A 52 12.34 2.36 -0.26
C LEU A 52 11.09 2.32 -1.14
N LEU A 53 10.40 1.17 -1.27
CA LEU A 53 9.13 1.11 -2.02
C LEU A 53 8.06 2.05 -1.43
N PHE A 54 8.10 2.31 -0.13
CA PHE A 54 7.20 3.30 0.49
C PHE A 54 7.50 4.74 0.06
N ILE A 55 8.75 5.05 -0.28
CA ILE A 55 9.11 6.36 -0.85
C ILE A 55 8.47 6.51 -2.23
N TRP A 56 8.60 5.49 -3.08
CA TRP A 56 7.98 5.45 -4.40
C TRP A 56 6.45 5.49 -4.34
N GLU A 57 5.86 4.83 -3.35
CA GLU A 57 4.42 4.87 -3.12
C GLU A 57 3.95 6.30 -2.79
N ALA A 58 4.63 6.97 -1.84
CA ALA A 58 4.33 8.35 -1.46
C ALA A 58 4.51 9.33 -2.63
N TYR A 59 5.58 9.16 -3.43
CA TYR A 59 5.78 9.91 -4.66
C TYR A 59 4.58 9.74 -5.62
N ASN A 60 4.16 8.50 -5.86
CA ASN A 60 3.06 8.19 -6.77
C ASN A 60 1.72 8.80 -6.28
N TYR A 61 1.41 8.70 -4.98
CA TYR A 61 0.22 9.35 -4.42
C TYR A 61 0.27 10.86 -4.62
N ALA A 62 1.40 11.50 -4.30
CA ALA A 62 1.52 12.95 -4.42
C ALA A 62 1.36 13.42 -5.88
N ARG A 63 1.95 12.71 -6.84
CA ARG A 63 1.82 13.05 -8.27
C ARG A 63 0.42 12.85 -8.83
N LYS A 64 -0.30 11.81 -8.40
CA LYS A 64 -1.65 11.48 -8.91
C LYS A 64 -2.70 12.57 -8.64
N VAL A 65 -2.55 13.31 -7.54
CA VAL A 65 -3.53 14.30 -7.09
C VAL A 65 -2.93 15.71 -6.98
N ASP A 66 -1.76 15.90 -7.59
CA ASP A 66 -1.00 17.16 -7.60
C ASP A 66 -0.81 17.76 -6.19
N LEU A 67 -0.31 16.94 -5.27
CA LEU A 67 0.15 17.39 -3.95
C LEU A 67 1.64 17.72 -3.99
N PRO A 68 2.11 18.64 -3.12
CA PRO A 68 3.53 18.86 -2.91
C PRO A 68 4.25 17.55 -2.54
N ILE A 69 5.34 17.24 -3.24
CA ILE A 69 6.20 16.10 -2.90
C ILE A 69 6.79 16.33 -1.50
N PRO A 70 6.62 15.40 -0.54
CA PRO A 70 7.19 15.54 0.80
C PRO A 70 8.72 15.68 0.80
N LYS A 71 9.28 16.41 1.77
CA LYS A 71 10.73 16.68 1.85
C LYS A 71 11.57 15.38 1.85
N TRP A 72 11.19 14.39 2.64
CA TRP A 72 11.90 13.09 2.72
C TRP A 72 11.90 12.32 1.39
N VAL A 73 10.85 12.48 0.56
CA VAL A 73 10.81 11.90 -0.79
C VAL A 73 11.76 12.67 -1.71
N LYS A 74 11.78 14.01 -1.63
CA LYS A 74 12.70 14.84 -2.41
C LYS A 74 14.16 14.52 -2.08
N GLU A 75 14.51 14.47 -0.80
CA GLU A 75 15.86 14.13 -0.34
C GLU A 75 16.33 12.78 -0.90
N TYR A 76 15.46 11.78 -0.96
CA TYR A 76 15.77 10.50 -1.60
C TYR A 76 15.96 10.61 -3.12
N ILE A 77 15.11 11.36 -3.82
CA ILE A 77 15.23 11.58 -5.26
C ILE A 77 16.51 12.35 -5.59
N ASP A 78 16.88 13.34 -4.79
CA ASP A 78 18.13 14.11 -4.95
C ASP A 78 19.34 13.18 -4.81
N GLN A 79 19.34 12.26 -3.83
CA GLN A 79 20.38 11.23 -3.70
C GLN A 79 20.44 10.28 -4.90
N ILE A 80 19.29 9.92 -5.48
CA ILE A 80 19.27 9.12 -6.72
C ILE A 80 19.90 9.91 -7.87
N ALA A 81 19.54 11.18 -8.02
CA ALA A 81 20.08 12.03 -9.08
C ALA A 81 21.62 12.13 -8.99
N GLU A 82 22.16 12.31 -7.78
CA GLU A 82 23.60 12.27 -7.54
C GLU A 82 24.24 10.94 -7.94
N ARG A 83 23.62 9.80 -7.58
CA ARG A 83 24.11 8.47 -7.96
C ARG A 83 24.08 8.26 -9.47
N VAL A 84 23.01 8.69 -10.14
CA VAL A 84 22.87 8.61 -11.60
C VAL A 84 24.00 9.38 -12.29
N LEU A 85 24.33 10.57 -11.81
CA LEU A 85 25.38 11.40 -12.40
C LEU A 85 26.80 10.88 -12.13
N THR A 86 27.00 10.00 -11.15
CA THR A 86 28.33 9.50 -10.74
C THR A 86 28.65 8.10 -11.27
N VAL A 87 27.64 7.33 -11.68
CA VAL A 87 27.81 5.99 -12.22
C VAL A 87 28.42 6.06 -13.64
N LYS A 88 29.53 5.32 -13.84
CA LYS A 88 30.25 5.28 -15.12
C LYS A 88 29.61 4.37 -16.17
N GLU A 89 28.84 3.37 -15.74
CA GLU A 89 28.23 2.36 -16.62
C GLU A 89 26.78 2.06 -16.21
N TYR A 90 25.86 2.08 -17.17
CA TYR A 90 24.44 1.86 -16.96
C TYR A 90 24.05 0.40 -17.23
N THR A 91 24.28 -0.48 -16.26
CA THR A 91 23.77 -1.86 -16.28
C THR A 91 22.49 -1.98 -15.45
N PRO A 92 21.69 -3.05 -15.61
CA PRO A 92 20.55 -3.31 -14.74
C PRO A 92 20.91 -3.30 -13.23
N GLU A 93 22.07 -3.85 -12.88
CA GLU A 93 22.58 -3.86 -11.51
C GLU A 93 22.97 -2.46 -11.02
N ALA A 94 23.45 -1.62 -11.93
CA ALA A 94 23.70 -0.21 -11.64
C ALA A 94 22.38 0.53 -11.35
N VAL A 95 21.30 0.22 -12.08
CA VAL A 95 19.97 0.80 -11.81
C VAL A 95 19.46 0.42 -10.43
N GLU A 96 19.54 -0.86 -10.05
CA GLU A 96 19.15 -1.30 -8.70
C GLU A 96 19.97 -0.60 -7.60
N PHE A 97 21.27 -0.40 -7.83
CA PHE A 97 22.13 0.34 -6.92
C PHE A 97 21.77 1.83 -6.83
N MET A 98 21.60 2.50 -7.97
CA MET A 98 21.23 3.92 -8.01
C MET A 98 19.92 4.16 -7.26
N MET A 99 18.95 3.27 -7.44
CA MET A 99 17.64 3.33 -6.79
C MET A 99 17.66 2.85 -5.32
N GLY A 100 18.79 2.35 -4.82
CA GLY A 100 18.94 1.87 -3.44
C GLY A 100 18.30 0.51 -3.16
N PHE A 101 17.87 -0.23 -4.19
CA PHE A 101 17.31 -1.58 -4.05
C PHE A 101 18.36 -2.68 -3.92
N ARG A 102 19.64 -2.33 -4.13
CA ARG A 102 20.77 -3.23 -3.91
C ARG A 102 21.29 -3.10 -2.49
N LYS A 103 21.50 -4.25 -1.84
CA LYS A 103 22.17 -4.32 -0.53
C LYS A 103 23.65 -4.03 -0.73
N THR A 104 24.16 -2.95 -0.17
CA THR A 104 25.59 -2.61 -0.18
C THR A 104 26.14 -2.53 1.24
N PRO A 105 27.40 -2.92 1.48
CA PRO A 105 28.02 -2.84 2.81
C PRO A 105 28.02 -1.43 3.42
N ASP A 106 28.17 -0.41 2.56
CA ASP A 106 28.44 0.98 2.98
C ASP A 106 27.35 1.98 2.55
N GLY A 107 26.24 1.50 1.96
CA GLY A 107 25.19 2.36 1.40
C GLY A 107 23.94 2.43 2.30
N PRO A 108 23.20 3.55 2.30
CA PRO A 108 21.92 3.63 3.01
C PRO A 108 20.90 2.74 2.28
N GLY A 109 20.58 1.61 2.92
CA GLY A 109 19.72 0.56 2.38
C GLY A 109 20.13 -0.80 2.92
N THR A 110 19.69 -1.12 4.14
CA THR A 110 20.00 -2.43 4.75
C THR A 110 19.14 -3.59 4.19
N GLY A 111 18.16 -3.29 3.34
CA GLY A 111 17.28 -4.27 2.72
C GLY A 111 17.26 -4.09 1.22
N GLY A 112 17.72 -5.10 0.47
CA GLY A 112 17.55 -5.20 -0.97
C GLY A 112 17.01 -6.57 -1.34
N GLY A 113 16.40 -6.69 -2.53
CA GLY A 113 15.89 -7.95 -3.08
C GLY A 113 14.42 -8.27 -2.76
N ALA A 114 14.00 -9.49 -3.11
CA ALA A 114 12.59 -9.95 -3.05
C ALA A 114 11.92 -9.81 -1.67
N SER A 115 12.70 -9.63 -0.59
CA SER A 115 12.19 -9.36 0.75
C SER A 115 11.50 -8.00 0.86
N LEU A 116 11.98 -6.95 0.16
CA LEU A 116 11.35 -5.63 0.15
C LEU A 116 9.98 -5.67 -0.53
N ILE A 117 9.89 -6.33 -1.69
CA ILE A 117 8.64 -6.50 -2.44
C ILE A 117 7.64 -7.26 -1.59
N LYS A 118 8.03 -8.41 -1.03
CA LYS A 118 7.14 -9.20 -0.15
C LYS A 118 6.72 -8.43 1.09
N GLN A 119 7.59 -7.61 1.67
CA GLN A 119 7.26 -6.77 2.82
C GLN A 119 6.25 -5.68 2.43
N HIS A 120 6.46 -5.03 1.29
CA HIS A 120 5.56 -4.02 0.73
C HIS A 120 4.19 -4.61 0.37
N GLU A 121 4.15 -5.75 -0.31
CA GLU A 121 2.91 -6.48 -0.64
C GLU A 121 2.13 -6.87 0.61
N ARG A 122 2.81 -7.42 1.63
CA ARG A 122 2.17 -7.74 2.93
C ARG A 122 1.58 -6.51 3.60
N TYR A 123 2.26 -5.37 3.49
CA TYR A 123 1.73 -4.11 3.99
C TYR A 123 0.49 -3.67 3.21
N LEU A 124 0.53 -3.65 1.87
CA LEU A 124 -0.60 -3.23 1.05
C LEU A 124 -1.83 -4.10 1.30
N LEU A 125 -1.62 -5.41 1.42
CA LEU A 125 -2.66 -6.37 1.77
C LEU A 125 -3.30 -6.05 3.12
N LYS A 126 -2.46 -5.79 4.15
CA LYS A 126 -2.93 -5.43 5.48
C LYS A 126 -3.70 -4.11 5.47
N GLU A 127 -3.18 -3.07 4.84
CA GLU A 127 -3.86 -1.76 4.82
C GLU A 127 -5.16 -1.80 4.03
N SER A 128 -5.19 -2.49 2.87
CA SER A 128 -6.43 -2.71 2.11
C SER A 128 -7.48 -3.38 2.99
N ALA A 129 -7.12 -4.46 3.68
CA ALA A 129 -8.03 -5.19 4.57
C ALA A 129 -8.59 -4.28 5.68
N VAL A 130 -7.73 -3.46 6.31
CA VAL A 130 -8.17 -2.58 7.39
C VAL A 130 -9.06 -1.44 6.87
N ILE A 131 -8.77 -0.90 5.69
CA ILE A 131 -9.59 0.13 5.07
C ILE A 131 -10.97 -0.43 4.68
N ASP A 132 -11.03 -1.64 4.13
CA ASP A 132 -12.28 -2.32 3.83
C ASP A 132 -13.14 -2.53 5.08
N VAL A 133 -12.52 -2.87 6.21
CA VAL A 133 -13.22 -2.96 7.51
C VAL A 133 -13.74 -1.59 7.98
N ILE A 134 -12.93 -0.54 7.87
CA ILE A 134 -13.35 0.84 8.24
C ILE A 134 -14.56 1.27 7.40
N TRP A 135 -14.51 1.06 6.09
CA TRP A 135 -15.61 1.38 5.19
C TRP A 135 -16.84 0.53 5.45
N GLY A 136 -16.66 -0.78 5.65
CA GLY A 136 -17.74 -1.68 6.04
C GLY A 136 -18.44 -1.21 7.30
N LYS A 137 -17.70 -0.70 8.29
CA LYS A 137 -18.27 -0.16 9.53
C LYS A 137 -18.97 1.18 9.32
N LYS A 138 -18.44 2.05 8.45
CA LYS A 138 -19.09 3.32 8.10
C LYS A 138 -20.43 3.11 7.38
N ILE A 139 -20.50 2.12 6.49
CA ILE A 139 -21.68 1.81 5.67
C ILE A 139 -22.70 0.97 6.45
N SER A 140 -22.24 0.11 7.36
CA SER A 140 -23.09 -0.70 8.23
C SER A 140 -22.74 -0.50 9.71
N PRO A 141 -23.08 0.66 10.32
CA PRO A 141 -22.68 1.00 11.69
C PRO A 141 -23.13 -0.02 12.74
N ASN A 142 -24.27 -0.68 12.52
CA ASN A 142 -24.84 -1.63 13.47
C ASN A 142 -24.30 -3.07 13.31
N LYS A 143 -23.57 -3.35 12.22
CA LYS A 143 -23.04 -4.70 11.98
C LYS A 143 -21.87 -5.00 12.92
N ASN A 144 -21.78 -6.24 13.40
CA ASN A 144 -20.67 -6.69 14.23
C ASN A 144 -19.35 -6.56 13.45
N ILE A 145 -18.30 -6.10 14.13
CA ILE A 145 -16.96 -5.99 13.54
C ILE A 145 -16.41 -7.34 13.09
N ASP A 146 -16.78 -8.43 13.79
CA ASP A 146 -16.37 -9.78 13.44
C ASP A 146 -16.95 -10.19 12.08
N ASP A 147 -18.24 -9.96 11.86
CA ASP A 147 -18.90 -10.23 10.57
C ASP A 147 -18.30 -9.40 9.43
N ILE A 148 -17.86 -8.17 9.71
CA ILE A 148 -17.20 -7.31 8.71
C ILE A 148 -15.80 -7.85 8.40
N CYS A 149 -15.04 -8.28 9.40
CA CYS A 149 -13.71 -8.87 9.21
C CYS A 149 -13.79 -10.19 8.43
N ASP A 150 -14.74 -11.06 8.76
CA ASP A 150 -14.95 -12.33 8.05
C ASP A 150 -15.37 -12.11 6.60
N LEU A 151 -16.22 -11.12 6.35
CA LEU A 151 -16.62 -10.75 4.99
C LEU A 151 -15.43 -10.18 4.21
N THR A 152 -14.58 -9.36 4.84
CA THR A 152 -13.35 -8.85 4.22
C THR A 152 -12.39 -9.99 3.87
N ALA A 153 -12.19 -10.93 4.78
CA ALA A 153 -11.37 -12.13 4.57
C ALA A 153 -11.83 -12.95 3.36
N ARG A 154 -13.14 -13.25 3.27
CA ARG A 154 -13.71 -13.97 2.13
C ARG A 154 -13.44 -13.26 0.82
N LEU A 155 -13.48 -11.93 0.82
CA LEU A 155 -13.37 -11.17 -0.42
C LEU A 155 -11.95 -10.93 -0.88
N LEU A 156 -10.99 -10.88 0.04
CA LEU A 156 -9.57 -11.00 -0.29
C LEU A 156 -9.26 -12.37 -0.90
N HIS A 157 -9.87 -13.44 -0.39
CA HIS A 157 -9.71 -14.78 -0.97
C HIS A 157 -10.29 -14.86 -2.38
N GLU A 158 -11.51 -14.37 -2.60
CA GLU A 158 -12.15 -14.41 -3.92
C GLU A 158 -11.42 -13.56 -4.98
N LYS A 159 -10.89 -12.40 -4.59
CA LYS A 159 -10.26 -11.45 -5.52
C LYS A 159 -8.80 -11.77 -5.81
N GLU A 160 -8.04 -12.11 -4.77
CA GLU A 160 -6.59 -12.20 -4.82
C GLU A 160 -6.09 -13.65 -4.61
N GLY A 161 -6.99 -14.60 -4.33
CA GLY A 161 -6.63 -15.98 -3.98
C GLY A 161 -5.97 -16.11 -2.60
N ILE A 162 -6.04 -15.08 -1.77
CA ILE A 162 -5.31 -15.00 -0.50
C ILE A 162 -6.17 -15.52 0.65
N GLU A 163 -5.70 -16.55 1.34
CA GLU A 163 -6.33 -17.05 2.56
C GLU A 163 -5.86 -16.27 3.80
N ILE A 164 -6.73 -15.40 4.32
CA ILE A 164 -6.55 -14.71 5.61
C ILE A 164 -7.79 -14.96 6.46
N LYS A 165 -7.58 -15.22 7.76
CA LYS A 165 -8.68 -15.35 8.72
C LYS A 165 -9.22 -14.00 9.19
N GLY A 166 -10.52 -13.90 9.46
CA GLY A 166 -11.15 -12.68 9.97
C GLY A 166 -10.51 -12.19 11.27
N GLU A 167 -10.07 -13.09 12.17
CA GLU A 167 -9.40 -12.70 13.41
C GLU A 167 -8.06 -11.99 13.16
N THR A 168 -7.35 -12.36 12.10
CA THR A 168 -6.10 -11.69 11.71
C THR A 168 -6.38 -10.25 11.25
N ILE A 169 -7.43 -10.05 10.44
CA ILE A 169 -7.87 -8.72 10.00
C ILE A 169 -8.33 -7.88 11.20
N LYS A 170 -9.09 -8.48 12.13
CA LYS A 170 -9.52 -7.82 13.37
C LYS A 170 -8.34 -7.33 14.20
N LYS A 171 -7.29 -8.16 14.34
CA LYS A 171 -6.04 -7.76 15.02
C LYS A 171 -5.39 -6.56 14.33
N TRP A 172 -5.35 -6.53 13.00
CA TRP A 172 -4.80 -5.40 12.25
C TRP A 172 -5.63 -4.13 12.44
N TYR A 173 -6.96 -4.24 12.40
CA TYR A 173 -7.87 -3.13 12.64
C TYR A 173 -7.73 -2.54 14.05
N ASN A 174 -7.70 -3.39 15.08
CA ASN A 174 -7.56 -2.94 16.47
C ASN A 174 -6.19 -2.27 16.73
N LYS A 175 -5.11 -2.82 16.16
CA LYS A 175 -3.77 -2.23 16.25
C LYS A 175 -3.66 -0.85 15.59
N ARG A 176 -4.57 -0.52 14.66
CA ARG A 176 -4.62 0.81 14.04
C ARG A 176 -5.40 1.83 14.88
N LYS A 177 -6.27 1.35 15.79
CA LYS A 177 -7.03 2.21 16.71
C LYS A 177 -6.26 2.59 17.97
N SER A 178 -5.32 1.73 18.40
CA SER A 178 -4.40 1.96 19.51
C SER A 178 -3.26 2.88 19.11
#